data_AF-A0A356UJK9-F1
#
_entry.id   AF-A0A356UJK9-F1
#
_cell.length_a   1.000
_cell.length_b   1.000
_cell.length_c   1.000
_cell.angle_alpha   90.00
_cell.angle_beta   90.00
_cell.angle_gamma   90.00
#
_symmetry.space_group_name_H-M   'P 1'
#
loop_
_entity.id
_entity.type
_entity.pdbx_description
1 polymer ?
#
loop_
_entity_poly.entity_id
_entity_poly.type
_entity_poly.pdbx_seq_one_letter_code
_entity_poly.pdbx_strand_id
1 'polypeptide(L)'
;LNMVWNYDLPGHDEPDLEKVATEINGYTVADGKVLGTFADVKDDGSTACGVWIYCGYWAVDPKEEDPRLKVPAAKRRSREDKSGLGLYPKWTFSWPLNRRIVYNRCSADPAGRPWNPEKVLVAWDGTKWITNDVPDFGAKNAKTKEPVPPEKTANAPFIMLPEGQGRLFASGMKEGPLPEHYEPVESPVKNLISKQQNNPLAKRWKGEFAKLAETGSKEFPYVATTHRLIEHYQTGTETRNSPWLVELMPEMFATVSPTLAGKLGIKPGDEVIVSSARGEITCKANVLPIVKPLNVNGSTIEIVALPWHWGYQGLAQGSIGNDLTPYIGDANTSIPEYKGFLCNIKKA
;
A
#
# COMPACT_ATOMS: atom_id res chain seq x y z
N LEU A 1 -1.73 23.21 25.97
CA LEU A 1 -0.50 22.57 25.45
C LEU A 1 0.46 23.69 25.08
N ASN A 2 1.58 23.82 25.80
CA ASN A 2 2.68 24.71 25.40
C ASN A 2 3.43 24.03 24.26
N MET A 3 2.90 24.12 23.04
CA MET A 3 3.54 23.56 21.85
C MET A 3 4.74 24.42 21.48
N VAL A 4 5.87 23.80 21.16
CA VAL A 4 7.11 24.48 20.77
C VAL A 4 7.57 23.91 19.43
N TRP A 5 7.93 24.79 18.49
CA TRP A 5 8.58 24.43 17.23
C TRP A 5 10.07 24.78 17.36
N ASN A 6 10.93 23.79 17.63
CA ASN A 6 12.35 23.99 17.96
C ASN A 6 13.31 23.34 16.95
N TYR A 7 12.91 23.34 15.67
CA TYR A 7 13.71 22.77 14.59
C TYR A 7 14.50 23.80 13.81
N ASP A 8 14.30 25.09 14.07
CA ASP A 8 14.95 26.14 13.30
C ASP A 8 16.47 26.02 13.36
N LEU A 9 17.09 26.19 12.19
CA LEU A 9 18.53 26.22 12.00
C LEU A 9 18.90 27.65 11.58
N PRO A 10 19.70 28.40 12.37
CA PRO A 10 20.00 29.80 12.06
C PRO A 10 20.54 30.00 10.65
N GLY A 11 19.89 30.88 9.87
CA GLY A 11 20.27 31.17 8.48
C GLY A 11 19.72 30.19 7.44
N HIS A 12 18.82 29.30 7.81
CA HIS A 12 18.11 28.38 6.92
C HIS A 12 16.60 28.56 7.02
N ASP A 13 15.90 28.45 5.89
CA ASP A 13 14.43 28.48 5.83
C ASP A 13 13.80 27.11 6.16
N GLU A 14 14.61 26.04 6.16
CA GLU A 14 14.19 24.66 6.36
C GLU A 14 14.53 24.15 7.78
N PRO A 15 13.72 23.25 8.36
CA PRO A 15 13.97 22.68 9.68
C PRO A 15 15.20 21.76 9.71
N ASP A 16 15.87 21.69 10.86
CA ASP A 16 16.94 20.73 11.14
C ASP A 16 16.39 19.29 11.15
N LEU A 17 16.68 18.57 10.07
CA LEU A 17 16.24 17.19 9.86
C LEU A 17 16.77 16.21 10.92
N GLU A 18 17.93 16.46 11.52
CA GLU A 18 18.49 15.59 12.57
C GLU A 18 17.68 15.72 13.87
N LYS A 19 17.22 16.93 14.20
CA LYS A 19 16.32 17.16 15.34
C LYS A 19 14.98 16.49 15.10
N VAL A 20 14.36 16.71 13.93
CA VAL A 20 13.09 16.06 13.57
C VAL A 20 13.22 14.54 13.63
N ALA A 21 14.31 13.98 13.10
CA ALA A 21 14.54 12.54 13.12
C ALA A 21 14.73 12.00 14.55
N THR A 22 15.43 12.74 15.40
CA THR A 22 15.61 12.40 16.82
C THR A 22 14.28 12.40 17.56
N GLU A 23 13.39 13.36 17.29
CA GLU A 23 12.08 13.40 17.91
C GLU A 23 11.16 12.28 17.43
N ILE A 24 11.16 11.99 16.13
CA ILE A 24 10.45 10.83 15.56
C ILE A 24 10.91 9.53 16.23
N ASN A 25 12.22 9.37 16.43
CA ASN A 25 12.81 8.21 17.11
C ASN A 25 12.39 8.15 18.59
N GLY A 26 12.52 9.27 19.28
CA GLY A 26 12.33 9.38 20.73
C GLY A 26 13.62 9.42 21.52
N TYR A 27 13.53 10.06 22.68
CA TYR A 27 14.64 10.41 23.57
C TYR A 27 14.17 10.53 25.03
N THR A 28 15.10 10.51 25.98
CA THR A 28 14.83 10.83 27.39
C THR A 28 14.74 12.34 27.59
N VAL A 29 13.66 12.82 28.20
CA VAL A 29 13.33 14.26 28.31
C VAL A 29 14.37 15.03 29.13
N ALA A 30 14.97 14.39 30.13
CA ALA A 30 15.89 15.06 31.05
C ALA A 30 17.23 15.47 30.40
N ASP A 31 17.74 14.69 29.45
CA ASP A 31 19.10 14.83 28.90
C ASP A 31 19.17 14.72 27.37
N GLY A 32 18.03 14.51 26.68
CA GLY A 32 17.98 14.43 25.23
C GLY A 32 18.57 13.13 24.64
N LYS A 33 18.87 12.11 25.46
CA LYS A 33 19.51 10.89 24.97
C LYS A 33 18.54 10.06 24.11
N VAL A 34 18.97 9.76 22.89
CA VAL A 34 18.23 8.96 21.91
C VAL A 34 17.94 7.55 22.44
N LEU A 35 16.68 7.11 22.31
CA LEU A 35 16.26 5.76 22.69
C LEU A 35 16.61 4.73 21.60
N GLY A 36 17.13 3.58 22.02
CA GLY A 36 17.47 2.48 21.10
C GLY A 36 16.32 1.54 20.78
N THR A 37 15.24 1.57 21.57
CA THR A 37 14.11 0.66 21.44
C THR A 37 12.84 1.27 22.04
N PHE A 38 11.67 0.99 21.45
CA PHE A 38 10.40 1.42 22.03
C PHE A 38 10.10 0.77 23.38
N ALA A 39 10.81 -0.31 23.75
CA ALA A 39 10.67 -0.93 25.06
C ALA A 39 11.14 -0.03 26.22
N ASP A 40 11.92 1.01 25.91
CA ASP A 40 12.40 1.99 26.89
C ASP A 40 11.47 3.22 27.01
N VAL A 41 10.44 3.32 26.17
CA VAL A 41 9.44 4.39 26.23
C VAL A 41 8.56 4.18 27.47
N LYS A 42 8.34 5.26 28.23
CA LYS A 42 7.60 5.26 29.50
C LYS A 42 6.36 6.14 29.44
N ASP A 43 5.40 5.84 30.31
CA ASP A 43 4.12 6.53 30.49
C ASP A 43 4.16 7.63 31.58
N ASP A 44 5.33 7.85 32.19
CA ASP A 44 5.55 8.82 33.28
C ASP A 44 6.04 10.21 32.79
N GLY A 45 6.17 10.40 31.47
CA GLY A 45 6.67 11.63 30.86
C GLY A 45 8.20 11.77 30.87
N SER A 46 8.96 10.78 31.37
CA SER A 46 10.43 10.82 31.35
C SER A 46 11.04 10.54 29.97
N THR A 47 10.22 10.09 29.00
CA THR A 47 10.59 9.89 27.60
C THR A 47 9.60 10.58 26.67
N ALA A 48 10.11 11.13 25.56
CA ALA A 48 9.32 11.61 24.45
C ALA A 48 9.59 10.73 23.22
N CYS A 49 8.57 10.45 22.40
CA CYS A 49 8.71 9.68 21.16
C CYS A 49 7.61 10.05 20.18
N GLY A 50 7.98 10.66 19.05
CA GLY A 50 7.03 11.14 18.04
C GLY A 50 6.34 10.00 17.30
N VAL A 51 7.07 8.93 16.98
CA VAL A 51 6.53 7.74 16.30
C VAL A 51 7.11 6.48 16.94
N TRP A 52 6.38 5.88 17.88
CA TRP A 52 6.89 4.76 18.70
C TRP A 52 7.42 3.57 17.89
N ILE A 53 6.80 3.22 16.75
CA ILE A 53 7.28 2.12 15.89
C ILE A 53 8.64 2.41 15.25
N TYR A 54 9.05 3.68 15.17
CA TYR A 54 10.35 4.10 14.61
C TYR A 54 11.42 4.20 15.68
N CYS A 55 11.10 4.06 16.97
CA CYS A 55 12.10 4.11 18.03
C CYS A 55 13.22 3.07 17.78
N GLY A 56 14.45 3.57 17.68
CA GLY A 56 15.64 2.82 17.29
C GLY A 56 16.15 3.11 15.88
N TYR A 57 15.35 3.72 14.98
CA TYR A 57 15.77 3.99 13.60
C TYR A 57 16.87 5.06 13.50
N TRP A 58 16.90 6.00 14.45
CA TRP A 58 17.91 7.06 14.53
C TRP A 58 18.96 6.81 15.62
N ALA A 59 18.84 5.69 16.34
CA ALA A 59 19.82 5.29 17.33
C ALA A 59 21.09 4.76 16.66
N VAL A 60 22.23 5.05 17.28
CA VAL A 60 23.52 4.42 16.95
C VAL A 60 23.66 3.18 17.84
N ASP A 61 23.88 2.01 17.23
CA ASP A 61 24.09 0.78 18.00
C ASP A 61 25.45 0.85 18.73
N PRO A 62 25.47 0.90 20.09
CA PRO A 62 26.71 1.00 20.83
C PRO A 62 27.59 -0.26 20.72
N LYS A 63 27.02 -1.39 20.25
CA LYS A 63 27.71 -2.67 20.08
C LYS A 63 28.22 -2.88 18.66
N GLU A 64 27.94 -1.98 17.72
CA GLU A 64 28.48 -2.09 16.38
C GLU A 64 30.00 -1.91 16.42
N GLU A 65 30.74 -2.84 15.83
CA GLU A 65 32.21 -2.81 15.83
C GLU A 65 32.74 -2.16 14.55
N ASP A 66 32.03 -2.28 13.43
CA ASP A 66 32.42 -1.65 12.16
C ASP A 66 32.24 -0.13 12.25
N PRO A 67 33.32 0.68 12.22
CA PRO A 67 33.23 2.13 12.34
C PRO A 67 32.36 2.78 11.25
N ARG A 68 32.22 2.15 10.08
CA ARG A 68 31.38 2.65 8.98
C ARG A 68 29.88 2.51 9.26
N LEU A 69 29.52 1.66 10.22
CA LEU A 69 28.15 1.37 10.62
C LEU A 69 27.79 1.96 11.98
N LYS A 70 28.75 2.60 12.68
CA LYS A 70 28.53 3.42 13.89
C LYS A 70 27.87 4.76 13.56
N VAL A 71 26.72 4.68 12.90
CA VAL A 71 25.86 5.80 12.49
C VAL A 71 24.41 5.45 12.84
N PRO A 72 23.47 6.42 12.85
CA PRO A 72 22.05 6.14 13.00
C PRO A 72 21.61 4.97 12.11
N ALA A 73 20.80 4.06 12.63
CA ALA A 73 20.48 2.80 11.94
C ALA A 73 19.96 3.01 10.50
N ALA A 74 19.15 4.05 10.27
CA ALA A 74 18.62 4.43 8.96
C ALA A 74 19.68 4.90 7.95
N LYS A 75 20.85 5.36 8.42
CA LYS A 75 21.97 5.84 7.58
C LYS A 75 22.93 4.71 7.17
N ARG A 76 22.78 3.50 7.74
CA ARG A 76 23.67 2.36 7.44
C ARG A 76 23.52 1.89 5.98
N ARG A 77 24.63 1.51 5.36
CA ARG A 77 24.71 1.09 3.94
C ARG A 77 25.52 -0.20 3.74
N SER A 78 25.37 -1.19 4.63
CA SER A 78 25.99 -2.51 4.43
C SER A 78 25.02 -3.51 3.80
N ARG A 79 25.48 -4.18 2.73
CA ARG A 79 24.77 -5.30 2.08
C ARG A 79 25.20 -6.66 2.63
N GLU A 80 25.83 -6.70 3.79
CA GLU A 80 26.15 -7.96 4.45
C GLU A 80 24.87 -8.68 4.87
N ASP A 81 24.74 -9.93 4.46
CA ASP A 81 23.68 -10.83 4.89
C ASP A 81 24.25 -12.24 5.08
N LYS A 82 24.46 -12.63 6.35
CA LYS A 82 25.00 -13.95 6.70
C LYS A 82 23.99 -15.07 6.51
N SER A 83 22.70 -14.74 6.40
CA SER A 83 21.63 -15.73 6.25
C SER A 83 21.50 -16.23 4.80
N GLY A 84 21.91 -15.43 3.82
CA GLY A 84 21.69 -15.70 2.40
C GLY A 84 20.22 -15.53 1.95
N LEU A 85 19.35 -14.97 2.79
CA LEU A 85 17.91 -14.84 2.52
C LEU A 85 17.50 -13.49 1.92
N GLY A 86 18.46 -12.57 1.74
CA GLY A 86 18.21 -11.22 1.24
C GLY A 86 17.71 -10.25 2.31
N LEU A 87 18.02 -10.49 3.59
CA LEU A 87 17.49 -9.67 4.70
C LEU A 87 18.21 -8.33 4.85
N TYR A 88 19.51 -8.28 4.55
CA TYR A 88 20.36 -7.09 4.62
C TYR A 88 20.12 -6.23 5.88
N PRO A 89 20.25 -6.78 7.11
CA PRO A 89 19.82 -6.11 8.34
C PRO A 89 20.59 -4.82 8.66
N LYS A 90 21.74 -4.61 8.01
CA LYS A 90 22.58 -3.41 8.15
C LYS A 90 22.44 -2.44 6.96
N TRP A 91 21.46 -2.65 6.09
CA TRP A 91 21.06 -1.68 5.06
C TRP A 91 19.81 -0.96 5.54
N THR A 92 19.94 0.34 5.81
CA THR A 92 18.90 1.19 6.42
C THR A 92 18.28 0.55 7.68
N PHE A 93 16.99 0.82 7.92
CA PHE A 93 16.22 0.32 9.05
C PHE A 93 14.80 0.02 8.58
N SER A 94 14.22 -1.08 9.07
CA SER A 94 12.80 -1.40 8.87
C SER A 94 12.09 -1.35 10.22
N TRP A 95 10.97 -0.64 10.31
CA TRP A 95 10.14 -0.76 11.51
C TRP A 95 9.35 -2.08 11.47
N PRO A 96 9.04 -2.70 12.63
CA PRO A 96 9.50 -2.35 13.98
C PRO A 96 10.84 -2.99 14.35
N LEU A 97 11.70 -2.26 15.07
CA LEU A 97 13.01 -2.75 15.59
C LEU A 97 13.88 -3.52 14.59
N ASN A 98 13.88 -3.12 13.33
CA ASN A 98 14.65 -3.73 12.25
C ASN A 98 14.23 -5.17 11.88
N ARG A 99 13.02 -5.60 12.28
CA ARG A 99 12.39 -6.84 11.81
C ARG A 99 12.13 -6.72 10.31
N ARG A 100 12.77 -7.58 9.51
CA ARG A 100 12.64 -7.55 8.04
C ARG A 100 11.41 -8.32 7.57
N ILE A 101 11.05 -9.36 8.32
CA ILE A 101 9.85 -10.15 8.09
C ILE A 101 9.03 -10.18 9.38
N VAL A 102 7.88 -9.50 9.37
CA VAL A 102 6.90 -9.56 10.45
C VAL A 102 6.30 -10.97 10.55
N TYR A 103 5.83 -11.33 11.74
CA TYR A 103 5.27 -12.64 12.08
C TYR A 103 6.23 -13.81 11.84
N ASN A 104 7.55 -13.56 11.87
CA ASN A 104 8.57 -14.58 11.57
C ASN A 104 8.57 -15.77 12.53
N ARG A 105 7.90 -15.71 13.70
CA ARG A 105 7.61 -16.91 14.51
C ARG A 105 6.86 -17.98 13.71
N CYS A 106 5.98 -17.58 12.81
CA CYS A 106 5.19 -18.48 11.96
C CYS A 106 6.02 -19.20 10.89
N SER A 107 7.31 -18.86 10.71
CA SER A 107 8.20 -19.60 9.79
C SER A 107 8.64 -20.95 10.34
N ALA A 108 8.31 -21.25 11.60
CA ALA A 108 8.60 -22.50 12.28
C ALA A 108 7.33 -23.11 12.90
N ASP A 109 7.33 -24.42 13.04
CA ASP A 109 6.25 -25.18 13.66
C ASP A 109 6.11 -24.90 15.17
N PRO A 110 5.12 -25.48 15.87
CA PRO A 110 4.94 -25.29 17.31
C PRO A 110 6.15 -25.74 18.15
N ALA A 111 6.96 -26.69 17.66
CA ALA A 111 8.19 -27.15 18.30
C ALA A 111 9.43 -26.30 17.94
N GLY A 112 9.26 -25.26 17.12
CA GLY A 112 10.34 -24.35 16.70
C GLY A 112 11.20 -24.91 15.57
N ARG A 113 10.74 -25.94 14.86
CA ARG A 113 11.41 -26.46 13.67
C ARG A 113 10.98 -25.66 12.43
N PRO A 114 11.90 -25.13 11.61
CA PRO A 114 11.54 -24.39 10.41
C PRO A 114 10.67 -25.22 9.45
N TRP A 115 9.61 -24.62 8.89
CA TRP A 115 8.80 -25.28 7.86
C TRP A 115 9.60 -25.58 6.59
N ASN A 116 10.52 -24.68 6.25
CA ASN A 116 11.48 -24.87 5.17
C ASN A 116 12.92 -24.69 5.71
N PRO A 117 13.69 -25.79 5.84
CA PRO A 117 15.08 -25.76 6.33
C PRO A 117 16.06 -24.94 5.49
N GLU A 118 15.75 -24.62 4.24
CA GLU A 118 16.59 -23.77 3.38
C GLU A 118 16.30 -22.27 3.57
N LYS A 119 15.22 -21.93 4.29
CA LYS A 119 14.73 -20.55 4.48
C LYS A 119 14.48 -20.24 5.95
N VAL A 120 15.48 -20.50 6.79
CA VAL A 120 15.36 -20.37 8.25
C VAL A 120 15.40 -18.90 8.66
N LEU A 121 14.28 -18.34 9.11
CA LEU A 121 14.26 -17.04 9.81
C LEU A 121 14.53 -17.21 11.30
N VAL A 122 13.88 -18.20 11.92
CA VAL A 122 14.09 -18.61 13.30
C VAL A 122 14.02 -20.13 13.43
N ALA A 123 14.79 -20.69 14.36
CA ALA A 123 14.77 -22.11 14.72
C ALA A 123 15.07 -22.29 16.20
N TRP A 124 14.54 -23.35 16.81
CA TRP A 124 14.88 -23.73 18.19
C TRP A 124 15.98 -24.78 18.21
N ASP A 125 17.05 -24.54 18.97
CA ASP A 125 18.19 -25.47 19.09
C ASP A 125 18.07 -26.46 20.25
N GLY A 126 16.94 -26.45 20.97
CA GLY A 126 16.73 -27.19 22.21
C GLY A 126 16.89 -26.34 23.46
N THR A 127 17.62 -25.22 23.37
CA THR A 127 17.94 -24.35 24.51
C THR A 127 17.61 -22.87 24.26
N LYS A 128 17.74 -22.39 23.02
CA LYS A 128 17.49 -21.01 22.61
C LYS A 128 17.05 -20.93 21.14
N TRP A 129 16.56 -19.75 20.78
CA TRP A 129 16.28 -19.41 19.39
C TRP A 129 17.57 -19.05 18.64
N ILE A 130 17.80 -19.74 17.53
CA ILE A 130 18.68 -19.31 16.44
C ILE A 130 17.86 -18.35 15.57
N THR A 131 18.39 -17.16 15.28
CA THR A 131 17.63 -16.07 14.67
C THR A 131 18.45 -15.42 13.54
N ASN A 132 18.01 -15.59 12.29
CA ASN A 132 18.58 -14.93 11.12
C ASN A 132 17.93 -13.57 10.84
N ASP A 133 16.68 -13.37 11.29
CA ASP A 133 16.01 -12.06 11.38
C ASP A 133 15.77 -11.69 12.86
N VAL A 134 15.48 -10.41 13.13
CA VAL A 134 15.06 -9.97 14.47
C VAL A 134 13.74 -10.65 14.83
N PRO A 135 13.62 -11.35 15.97
CA PRO A 135 12.37 -12.02 16.35
C PRO A 135 11.18 -11.07 16.46
N ASP A 136 10.09 -11.40 15.77
CA ASP A 136 8.78 -10.76 15.93
C ASP A 136 7.90 -11.49 16.94
N PHE A 137 8.51 -11.87 18.06
CA PHE A 137 7.87 -12.55 19.18
C PHE A 137 8.74 -12.43 20.43
N GLY A 138 8.20 -12.80 21.59
CA GLY A 138 8.95 -12.85 22.84
C GLY A 138 9.94 -14.00 22.89
N ALA A 139 11.05 -13.95 22.16
CA ALA A 139 12.08 -15.00 22.14
C ALA A 139 12.82 -15.14 23.49
N LYS A 140 12.80 -14.09 24.32
CA LYS A 140 13.37 -14.06 25.68
C LYS A 140 12.42 -13.37 26.65
N ASN A 141 12.45 -13.79 27.90
CA ASN A 141 11.74 -13.11 28.98
C ASN A 141 12.28 -11.67 29.14
N ALA A 142 11.40 -10.69 29.22
CA ALA A 142 11.80 -9.28 29.32
C ALA A 142 12.62 -8.97 30.57
N LYS A 143 12.37 -9.67 31.70
CA LYS A 143 13.04 -9.47 32.99
C LYS A 143 14.26 -10.38 33.15
N THR A 144 14.07 -11.70 33.06
CA THR A 144 15.14 -12.68 33.33
C THR A 144 16.11 -12.85 32.16
N LYS A 145 15.72 -12.40 30.96
CA LYS A 145 16.44 -12.61 29.69
C LYS A 145 16.62 -14.07 29.28
N GLU A 146 16.01 -15.00 30.00
CA GLU A 146 16.00 -16.43 29.68
C GLU A 146 15.22 -16.68 28.38
N PRO A 147 15.63 -17.67 27.56
CA PRO A 147 14.89 -18.07 26.37
C PRO A 147 13.45 -18.49 26.70
N VAL A 148 12.49 -18.04 25.88
CA VAL A 148 11.11 -18.52 25.95
C VAL A 148 10.95 -19.69 24.98
N PRO A 149 10.52 -20.87 25.44
CA PRO A 149 10.51 -22.06 24.62
C PRO A 149 9.36 -22.07 23.58
N PRO A 150 9.47 -22.87 22.50
CA PRO A 150 8.56 -22.85 21.35
C PRO A 150 7.10 -23.05 21.66
N GLU A 151 6.76 -23.90 22.62
CA GLU A 151 5.40 -24.17 23.04
C GLU A 151 4.69 -22.95 23.61
N LYS A 152 5.45 -22.00 24.19
CA LYS A 152 4.89 -20.73 24.68
C LYS A 152 4.78 -19.70 23.56
N THR A 153 5.82 -19.58 22.72
CA THR A 153 5.82 -18.58 21.65
C THR A 153 4.88 -18.95 20.49
N ALA A 154 4.58 -20.24 20.30
CA ALA A 154 3.60 -20.73 19.32
C ALA A 154 2.16 -20.32 19.62
N ASN A 155 1.83 -20.04 20.89
CA ASN A 155 0.47 -19.67 21.30
C ASN A 155 0.12 -18.21 20.98
N ALA A 156 1.12 -17.36 20.74
CA ALA A 156 0.90 -15.95 20.44
C ALA A 156 1.92 -15.38 19.42
N PRO A 157 2.01 -15.95 18.20
CA PRO A 157 2.94 -15.47 17.17
C PRO A 157 2.50 -14.13 16.53
N PHE A 158 1.25 -13.69 16.72
CA PHE A 158 0.75 -12.39 16.25
C PHE A 158 0.67 -11.41 17.42
N ILE A 159 1.82 -10.88 17.85
CA ILE A 159 1.96 -10.14 19.12
C ILE A 159 1.15 -8.85 19.24
N MET A 160 0.66 -8.31 18.13
CA MET A 160 -0.17 -7.09 18.11
C MET A 160 -1.67 -7.39 18.26
N LEU A 161 -2.07 -8.67 18.23
CA LEU A 161 -3.45 -9.09 18.38
C LEU A 161 -3.70 -9.57 19.82
N PRO A 162 -4.81 -9.16 20.48
CA PRO A 162 -5.14 -9.57 21.84
C PRO A 162 -5.14 -11.09 22.05
N GLU A 163 -5.60 -11.84 21.06
CA GLU A 163 -5.65 -13.30 21.07
C GLU A 163 -4.35 -13.98 20.61
N GLY A 164 -3.39 -13.21 20.08
CA GLY A 164 -2.10 -13.72 19.59
C GLY A 164 -2.16 -14.54 18.30
N GLN A 165 -3.32 -14.61 17.62
CA GLN A 165 -3.59 -15.49 16.47
C GLN A 165 -4.05 -14.73 15.24
N GLY A 166 -3.70 -15.23 14.05
CA GLY A 166 -4.20 -14.70 12.79
C GLY A 166 -5.70 -14.95 12.65
N ARG A 167 -6.46 -13.94 12.20
CA ARG A 167 -7.92 -14.01 12.11
C ARG A 167 -8.37 -14.55 10.76
N LEU A 168 -8.93 -15.76 10.75
CA LEU A 168 -9.78 -16.24 9.65
C LEU A 168 -11.17 -15.57 9.70
N PHE A 169 -11.68 -15.35 10.91
CA PHE A 169 -12.92 -14.64 11.18
C PHE A 169 -12.60 -13.26 11.79
N ALA A 170 -12.89 -12.18 11.08
CA ALA A 170 -12.44 -10.82 11.40
C ALA A 170 -13.60 -9.90 11.81
N SER A 171 -14.04 -9.98 13.07
CA SER A 171 -15.20 -9.21 13.58
C SER A 171 -15.07 -7.68 13.55
N GLY A 172 -13.89 -7.13 13.24
CA GLY A 172 -13.66 -5.69 13.16
C GLY A 172 -14.06 -5.04 11.83
N MET A 173 -14.41 -5.83 10.81
CA MET A 173 -14.79 -5.33 9.49
C MET A 173 -16.26 -4.93 9.47
N LYS A 174 -16.59 -3.78 8.86
CA LYS A 174 -17.99 -3.28 8.86
C LYS A 174 -18.94 -4.17 8.08
N GLU A 175 -18.50 -4.68 6.94
CA GLU A 175 -19.28 -5.47 5.99
C GLU A 175 -19.36 -6.96 6.33
N GLY A 176 -18.74 -7.39 7.43
CA GLY A 176 -18.87 -8.74 7.95
C GLY A 176 -17.53 -9.42 8.23
N PRO A 177 -17.55 -10.50 9.03
CA PRO A 177 -16.34 -11.14 9.53
C PRO A 177 -15.63 -12.05 8.53
N LEU A 178 -16.27 -12.34 7.39
CA LEU A 178 -15.74 -13.12 6.29
C LEU A 178 -15.95 -12.33 5.00
N PRO A 179 -15.02 -12.40 4.03
CA PRO A 179 -15.23 -11.80 2.72
C PRO A 179 -16.46 -12.41 2.02
N GLU A 180 -17.23 -11.56 1.37
CA GLU A 180 -18.39 -11.92 0.54
C GLU A 180 -18.29 -11.18 -0.79
N HIS A 181 -18.69 -11.82 -1.88
CA HIS A 181 -18.73 -11.16 -3.18
C HIS A 181 -19.90 -10.17 -3.26
N TYR A 182 -19.56 -8.92 -3.55
CA TYR A 182 -20.48 -7.90 -3.97
C TYR A 182 -20.02 -7.32 -5.31
N GLU A 183 -20.97 -7.09 -6.22
CA GLU A 183 -20.69 -6.36 -7.46
C GLU A 183 -20.25 -4.92 -7.16
N PRO A 184 -19.43 -4.30 -8.03
CA PRO A 184 -19.20 -2.86 -7.99
C PRO A 184 -20.52 -2.09 -7.99
N VAL A 185 -20.50 -0.85 -7.47
CA VAL A 185 -21.72 -0.05 -7.41
C VAL A 185 -22.30 0.18 -8.80
N GLU A 186 -21.44 0.44 -9.78
CA GLU A 186 -21.77 0.40 -11.20
C GLU A 186 -21.28 -0.93 -11.78
N SER A 187 -22.18 -1.89 -11.97
CA SER A 187 -21.83 -3.20 -12.53
C SER A 187 -22.56 -3.46 -13.85
N PRO A 188 -21.91 -4.06 -14.85
CA PRO A 188 -22.56 -4.43 -16.10
C PRO A 188 -23.52 -5.62 -15.92
N VAL A 189 -23.47 -6.32 -14.78
CA VAL A 189 -24.24 -7.54 -14.51
C VAL A 189 -24.88 -7.52 -13.13
N LYS A 190 -25.87 -8.39 -12.94
CA LYS A 190 -26.43 -8.65 -11.61
C LYS A 190 -25.56 -9.64 -10.84
N ASN A 191 -25.50 -9.49 -9.52
CA ASN A 191 -24.83 -10.42 -8.63
C ASN A 191 -25.45 -11.82 -8.77
N LEU A 192 -24.60 -12.82 -9.04
CA LEU A 192 -25.00 -14.22 -9.21
C LEU A 192 -24.91 -15.04 -7.92
N ILE A 193 -24.16 -14.57 -6.93
CA ILE A 193 -23.85 -15.30 -5.70
C ILE A 193 -24.94 -15.04 -4.65
N SER A 194 -25.39 -13.78 -4.53
CA SER A 194 -26.43 -13.42 -3.56
C SER A 194 -27.38 -12.35 -4.09
N LYS A 195 -28.52 -12.17 -3.39
CA LYS A 195 -29.49 -11.12 -3.70
C LYS A 195 -28.96 -9.70 -3.44
N GLN A 196 -27.84 -9.57 -2.72
CA GLN A 196 -27.26 -8.30 -2.36
C GLN A 196 -26.31 -7.85 -3.48
N GLN A 197 -26.75 -6.87 -4.30
CA GLN A 197 -26.01 -6.46 -5.49
C GLN A 197 -24.61 -5.95 -5.17
N ASN A 198 -24.53 -4.81 -4.50
CA ASN A 198 -23.28 -4.16 -4.09
C ASN A 198 -23.16 -4.16 -2.56
N ASN A 199 -21.97 -3.83 -2.05
CA ASN A 199 -21.70 -3.81 -0.62
C ASN A 199 -22.73 -2.89 0.08
N PRO A 200 -23.56 -3.41 1.00
CA PRO A 200 -24.66 -2.66 1.61
C PRO A 200 -24.18 -1.48 2.47
N LEU A 201 -22.89 -1.45 2.83
CA LEU A 201 -22.25 -0.42 3.65
C LEU A 201 -21.28 0.45 2.84
N ALA A 202 -21.26 0.33 1.51
CA ALA A 202 -20.48 1.22 0.65
C ALA A 202 -20.86 2.68 0.92
N LYS A 203 -19.84 3.54 1.03
CA LYS A 203 -20.06 4.97 1.27
C LYS A 203 -20.53 5.64 -0.01
N ARG A 204 -21.66 6.34 0.10
CA ARG A 204 -22.34 7.04 -0.99
C ARG A 204 -22.50 8.51 -0.60
N TRP A 205 -22.18 9.41 -1.52
CA TRP A 205 -22.36 10.85 -1.35
C TRP A 205 -23.66 11.31 -2.01
N LYS A 206 -24.11 12.52 -1.65
CA LYS A 206 -25.36 13.14 -2.15
C LYS A 206 -25.04 14.29 -3.11
N GLY A 207 -26.06 14.77 -3.82
CA GLY A 207 -25.95 15.90 -4.73
C GLY A 207 -25.29 15.53 -6.05
N GLU A 208 -24.47 16.43 -6.61
CA GLU A 208 -23.80 16.21 -7.89
C GLU A 208 -22.87 14.98 -7.90
N PHE A 209 -22.37 14.59 -6.73
CA PHE A 209 -21.53 13.40 -6.54
C PHE A 209 -22.33 12.08 -6.53
N ALA A 210 -23.66 12.12 -6.51
CA ALA A 210 -24.49 10.91 -6.49
C ALA A 210 -24.73 10.29 -7.86
N LYS A 211 -24.20 10.89 -8.95
CA LYS A 211 -24.41 10.43 -10.33
C LYS A 211 -23.76 9.06 -10.54
N LEU A 212 -24.59 8.05 -10.79
CA LEU A 212 -24.20 6.66 -11.00
C LEU A 212 -25.00 6.08 -12.18
N ALA A 213 -24.35 5.24 -12.97
CA ALA A 213 -24.97 4.36 -13.93
C ALA A 213 -25.73 3.24 -13.20
N GLU A 214 -26.89 2.88 -13.74
CA GLU A 214 -27.64 1.73 -13.25
C GLU A 214 -26.91 0.41 -13.56
N THR A 215 -27.22 -0.63 -12.79
CA THR A 215 -26.73 -1.99 -13.07
C THR A 215 -27.19 -2.44 -14.45
N GLY A 216 -26.25 -2.88 -15.30
CA GLY A 216 -26.55 -3.27 -16.68
C GLY A 216 -26.95 -2.09 -17.57
N SER A 217 -26.43 -0.89 -17.28
CA SER A 217 -26.72 0.32 -18.06
C SER A 217 -26.49 0.10 -19.56
N LYS A 218 -27.50 0.44 -20.36
CA LYS A 218 -27.39 0.46 -21.82
C LYS A 218 -26.63 1.68 -22.34
N GLU A 219 -26.64 2.77 -21.56
CA GLU A 219 -25.95 4.02 -21.89
C GLU A 219 -24.44 3.90 -21.64
N PHE A 220 -24.07 3.19 -20.57
CA PHE A 220 -22.68 2.93 -20.17
C PHE A 220 -22.42 1.42 -20.11
N PRO A 221 -22.35 0.72 -21.26
CA PRO A 221 -22.34 -0.74 -21.30
C PRO A 221 -20.96 -1.38 -21.04
N TYR A 222 -19.89 -0.60 -20.96
CA TYR A 222 -18.52 -1.10 -20.85
C TYR A 222 -17.97 -0.89 -19.46
N VAL A 223 -17.08 -1.78 -19.02
CA VAL A 223 -16.36 -1.60 -17.77
C VAL A 223 -15.15 -0.70 -18.01
N ALA A 224 -15.06 0.40 -17.28
CA ALA A 224 -13.85 1.20 -17.20
C ALA A 224 -13.00 0.80 -15.99
N THR A 225 -11.68 0.90 -16.18
CA THR A 225 -10.71 0.76 -15.09
C THR A 225 -9.57 1.76 -15.25
N THR A 226 -9.07 2.29 -14.14
CA THR A 226 -7.90 3.18 -14.15
C THR A 226 -6.63 2.48 -13.73
N HIS A 227 -5.51 2.73 -14.43
CA HIS A 227 -4.22 2.07 -14.16
C HIS A 227 -3.03 3.00 -14.34
N ARG A 228 -1.83 2.47 -14.13
CA ARG A 228 -0.57 3.23 -14.22
C ARG A 228 0.26 2.78 -15.40
N LEU A 229 1.14 3.66 -15.85
CA LEU A 229 2.21 3.41 -16.83
C LEU A 229 3.56 3.51 -16.11
N ILE A 230 4.57 2.84 -16.67
CA ILE A 230 5.91 2.81 -16.08
C ILE A 230 6.56 4.20 -16.14
N GLU A 231 6.25 4.95 -17.20
CA GLU A 231 6.85 6.23 -17.57
C GLU A 231 6.26 7.41 -16.77
N HIS A 232 5.15 7.21 -16.05
CA HIS A 232 4.47 8.29 -15.35
C HIS A 232 4.13 7.97 -13.89
N TYR A 233 4.20 9.00 -13.04
CA TYR A 233 3.92 8.90 -11.62
C TYR A 233 2.65 9.69 -11.25
N GLN A 234 1.66 8.99 -10.68
CA GLN A 234 0.43 9.58 -10.14
C GLN A 234 -0.33 10.44 -11.18
N THR A 235 -0.68 11.69 -10.89
CA THR A 235 -1.34 12.62 -11.85
C THR A 235 -0.39 13.13 -12.94
N GLY A 236 0.83 12.59 -12.99
CA GLY A 236 1.90 13.02 -13.89
C GLY A 236 2.44 14.41 -13.59
N THR A 237 2.12 15.03 -12.45
CA THR A 237 2.55 16.41 -12.14
C THR A 237 4.07 16.56 -12.24
N GLU A 238 4.83 15.58 -11.78
CA GLU A 238 6.30 15.55 -11.95
C GLU A 238 6.68 15.05 -13.34
N THR A 239 6.17 13.88 -13.75
CA THR A 239 6.67 13.16 -14.91
C THR A 239 6.23 13.74 -16.25
N ARG A 240 5.10 14.43 -16.34
CA ARG A 240 4.68 15.19 -17.53
C ARG A 240 5.41 16.53 -17.69
N ASN A 241 6.30 16.86 -16.76
CA ASN A 241 7.26 17.95 -16.87
C ASN A 241 8.69 17.45 -17.09
N SER A 242 8.89 16.14 -17.27
CA SER A 242 10.18 15.56 -17.68
C SER A 242 10.18 15.31 -19.19
N PRO A 243 11.00 16.03 -19.98
CA PRO A 243 10.99 15.90 -21.44
C PRO A 243 11.18 14.48 -21.95
N TRP A 244 12.06 13.68 -21.33
CA TRP A 244 12.30 12.29 -21.74
C TRP A 244 11.09 11.38 -21.50
N LEU A 245 10.38 11.57 -20.38
CA LEU A 245 9.21 10.76 -20.07
C LEU A 245 8.02 11.17 -20.95
N VAL A 246 7.91 12.46 -21.24
CA VAL A 246 6.93 13.00 -22.19
C VAL A 246 7.18 12.49 -23.60
N GLU A 247 8.44 12.38 -24.04
CA GLU A 247 8.78 11.80 -25.34
C GLU A 247 8.32 10.33 -25.45
N LEU A 248 8.46 9.55 -24.36
CA LEU A 248 8.03 8.15 -24.33
C LEU A 248 6.51 7.98 -24.30
N MET A 249 5.79 8.79 -23.52
CA MET A 249 4.34 8.73 -23.34
C MET A 249 3.70 10.12 -23.42
N PRO A 250 3.52 10.68 -24.64
CA PRO A 250 3.13 12.08 -24.80
C PRO A 250 1.63 12.33 -24.60
N GLU A 251 0.78 11.37 -24.97
CA GLU A 251 -0.66 11.56 -25.09
C GLU A 251 -1.45 10.57 -24.24
N MET A 252 -2.54 11.03 -23.65
CA MET A 252 -3.50 10.15 -22.97
C MET A 252 -4.17 9.24 -24.00
N PHE A 253 -4.42 7.98 -23.61
CA PHE A 253 -5.11 7.01 -24.45
C PHE A 253 -6.09 6.14 -23.67
N ALA A 254 -7.07 5.55 -24.35
CA ALA A 254 -7.90 4.48 -23.86
C ALA A 254 -7.50 3.16 -24.54
N THR A 255 -7.07 2.17 -23.76
CA THR A 255 -6.77 0.84 -24.30
C THR A 255 -8.04 0.02 -24.39
N VAL A 256 -8.33 -0.49 -25.59
CA VAL A 256 -9.53 -1.30 -25.89
C VAL A 256 -9.17 -2.55 -26.69
N SER A 257 -10.03 -3.56 -26.61
CA SER A 257 -9.87 -4.80 -27.35
C SER A 257 -10.04 -4.58 -28.87
N PRO A 258 -9.41 -5.40 -29.73
CA PRO A 258 -9.67 -5.37 -31.17
C PRO A 258 -11.14 -5.65 -31.53
N THR A 259 -11.85 -6.42 -30.70
CA THR A 259 -13.28 -6.74 -30.87
C THR A 259 -14.14 -5.50 -30.65
N LEU A 260 -13.94 -4.77 -29.55
CA LEU A 260 -14.66 -3.52 -29.30
C LEU A 260 -14.33 -2.47 -30.37
N ALA A 261 -13.05 -2.33 -30.72
CA ALA A 261 -12.60 -1.41 -31.74
C ALA A 261 -13.26 -1.70 -33.11
N GLY A 262 -13.30 -2.97 -33.51
CA GLY A 262 -13.97 -3.42 -34.73
C GLY A 262 -15.48 -3.17 -34.71
N LYS A 263 -16.14 -3.44 -33.57
CA LYS A 263 -17.58 -3.17 -33.38
C LYS A 263 -17.92 -1.68 -33.53
N LEU A 264 -17.03 -0.80 -33.07
CA LEU A 264 -17.24 0.66 -33.06
C LEU A 264 -16.58 1.40 -34.23
N GLY A 265 -15.86 0.69 -35.12
CA GLY A 265 -15.12 1.31 -36.21
C GLY A 265 -13.95 2.20 -35.77
N ILE A 266 -13.40 1.95 -34.58
CA ILE A 266 -12.26 2.69 -34.01
C ILE A 266 -10.96 2.06 -34.52
N LYS A 267 -10.04 2.90 -35.02
CA LYS A 267 -8.69 2.49 -35.45
C LYS A 267 -7.65 2.88 -34.39
N PRO A 268 -6.48 2.22 -34.36
CA PRO A 268 -5.37 2.66 -33.53
C PRO A 268 -5.03 4.14 -33.80
N GLY A 269 -4.87 4.93 -32.74
CA GLY A 269 -4.55 6.36 -32.81
C GLY A 269 -5.73 7.29 -33.11
N ASP A 270 -6.93 6.75 -33.42
CA ASP A 270 -8.13 7.58 -33.55
C ASP A 270 -8.40 8.34 -32.25
N GLU A 271 -8.93 9.56 -32.35
CA GLU A 271 -9.46 10.26 -31.19
C GLU A 271 -10.81 9.68 -30.78
N VAL A 272 -10.99 9.49 -29.47
CA VAL A 272 -12.19 8.88 -28.88
C VAL A 272 -12.67 9.70 -27.70
N ILE A 273 -13.98 9.72 -27.52
CA ILE A 273 -14.65 10.26 -26.34
C ILE A 273 -15.05 9.09 -25.46
N VAL A 274 -14.55 9.08 -24.23
CA VAL A 274 -14.95 8.13 -23.19
C VAL A 274 -15.84 8.88 -22.21
N SER A 275 -17.04 8.37 -21.97
CA SER A 275 -18.02 9.02 -21.11
C SER A 275 -18.53 8.11 -20.02
N SER A 276 -19.02 8.70 -18.94
CA SER A 276 -19.60 8.03 -17.79
C SER A 276 -20.79 8.86 -17.29
N ALA A 277 -21.53 8.39 -16.29
CA ALA A 277 -22.65 9.17 -15.74
C ALA A 277 -22.23 10.52 -15.11
N ARG A 278 -20.93 10.77 -14.93
CA ARG A 278 -20.39 12.01 -14.35
C ARG A 278 -19.94 13.03 -15.39
N GLY A 279 -19.45 12.58 -16.54
CA GLY A 279 -18.79 13.45 -17.52
C GLY A 279 -18.10 12.64 -18.61
N GLU A 280 -17.33 13.34 -19.44
CA GLU A 280 -16.61 12.76 -20.57
C GLU A 280 -15.19 13.31 -20.68
N ILE A 281 -14.31 12.51 -21.28
CA ILE A 281 -12.93 12.86 -21.59
C ILE A 281 -12.61 12.52 -23.03
N THR A 282 -11.62 13.21 -23.60
CA THR A 282 -11.07 12.91 -24.93
C THR A 282 -9.65 12.38 -24.81
N CYS A 283 -9.33 11.32 -25.56
CA CYS A 283 -8.01 10.71 -25.61
C CYS A 283 -7.80 9.92 -26.92
N LYS A 284 -6.59 9.39 -27.14
CA LYS A 284 -6.32 8.49 -28.28
C LYS A 284 -6.82 7.07 -28.04
N ALA A 285 -7.13 6.32 -29.09
CA ALA A 285 -7.44 4.90 -29.00
C ALA A 285 -6.16 4.06 -29.10
N ASN A 286 -5.91 3.23 -28.09
CA ASN A 286 -4.82 2.24 -28.11
C ASN A 286 -5.41 0.84 -28.26
N VAL A 287 -5.50 0.33 -29.49
CA VAL A 287 -6.16 -0.96 -29.77
C VAL A 287 -5.15 -2.09 -29.61
N LEU A 288 -5.27 -2.88 -28.54
CA LEU A 288 -4.33 -3.95 -28.23
C LEU A 288 -5.03 -5.22 -27.74
N PRO A 289 -4.55 -6.42 -28.11
CA PRO A 289 -5.14 -7.69 -27.68
C PRO A 289 -4.85 -8.04 -26.21
N ILE A 290 -4.14 -7.18 -25.47
CA ILE A 290 -3.87 -7.36 -24.03
C ILE A 290 -5.13 -7.10 -23.19
N VAL A 291 -6.02 -6.21 -23.65
CA VAL A 291 -7.36 -6.05 -23.09
C VAL A 291 -8.30 -6.95 -23.89
N LYS A 292 -8.95 -7.87 -23.19
CA LYS A 292 -9.86 -8.84 -23.80
C LYS A 292 -11.24 -8.75 -23.15
N PRO A 293 -12.31 -8.89 -23.93
CA PRO A 293 -13.63 -9.06 -23.34
C PRO A 293 -13.70 -10.33 -22.49
N LEU A 294 -14.54 -10.29 -21.46
CA LEU A 294 -14.81 -11.42 -20.59
C LEU A 294 -16.24 -11.91 -20.79
N ASN A 295 -16.44 -13.22 -20.76
CA ASN A 295 -17.79 -13.78 -20.76
C ASN A 295 -18.25 -13.92 -19.30
N VAL A 296 -19.19 -13.06 -18.90
CA VAL A 296 -19.73 -13.00 -17.53
C VAL A 296 -21.25 -13.09 -17.62
N ASN A 297 -21.84 -14.05 -16.90
CA ASN A 297 -23.29 -14.29 -16.88
C ASN A 297 -23.91 -14.40 -18.30
N GLY A 298 -23.25 -15.15 -19.20
CA GLY A 298 -23.70 -15.32 -20.58
C GLY A 298 -23.55 -14.08 -21.48
N SER A 299 -22.98 -12.98 -20.97
CA SER A 299 -22.77 -11.74 -21.70
C SER A 299 -21.29 -11.48 -21.93
N THR A 300 -20.94 -11.01 -23.12
CA THR A 300 -19.58 -10.54 -23.43
C THR A 300 -19.43 -9.11 -22.91
N ILE A 301 -18.60 -8.94 -21.89
CA ILE A 301 -18.31 -7.66 -21.25
C ILE A 301 -16.99 -7.12 -21.77
N GLU A 302 -17.03 -5.95 -22.40
CA GLU A 302 -15.85 -5.25 -22.88
C GLU A 302 -15.28 -4.32 -21.81
N ILE A 303 -13.96 -4.09 -21.88
CA ILE A 303 -13.21 -3.30 -20.91
C ILE A 303 -12.52 -2.14 -21.63
N VAL A 304 -12.61 -0.95 -21.04
CA VAL A 304 -11.89 0.27 -21.45
C VAL A 304 -10.87 0.61 -20.35
N ALA A 305 -9.59 0.40 -20.63
CA ALA A 305 -8.53 0.63 -19.66
C ALA A 305 -7.90 2.02 -19.86
N LEU A 306 -7.88 2.83 -18.79
CA LEU A 306 -7.47 4.24 -18.82
C LEU A 306 -6.27 4.50 -17.89
N PRO A 307 -5.12 4.96 -18.39
CA PRO A 307 -4.10 5.55 -17.54
C PRO A 307 -4.57 6.93 -17.04
N TRP A 308 -4.28 7.28 -15.78
CA TRP A 308 -4.78 8.51 -15.13
C TRP A 308 -3.68 9.57 -14.91
N HIS A 309 -2.72 9.62 -15.84
CA HIS A 309 -1.51 10.41 -15.67
C HIS A 309 -1.57 11.82 -16.24
N TRP A 310 -2.61 12.21 -16.96
CA TRP A 310 -2.70 13.50 -17.64
C TRP A 310 -3.56 14.53 -16.89
N GLY A 311 -3.39 15.78 -17.30
CA GLY A 311 -4.15 16.94 -16.82
C GLY A 311 -3.86 18.16 -17.69
N TYR A 312 -4.47 19.29 -17.34
CA TYR A 312 -4.49 20.52 -18.15
C TYR A 312 -3.19 21.35 -18.12
N GLN A 313 -2.16 20.94 -17.37
CA GLN A 313 -0.90 21.67 -17.21
C GLN A 313 0.32 20.76 -17.31
N GLY A 314 1.44 21.30 -17.78
CA GLY A 314 2.70 20.58 -18.00
C GLY A 314 3.07 20.51 -19.48
N LEU A 315 4.20 19.86 -19.81
CA LEU A 315 4.66 19.69 -21.19
C LEU A 315 3.76 18.75 -22.00
N ALA A 316 3.27 17.67 -21.37
CA ALA A 316 2.23 16.80 -21.92
C ALA A 316 0.88 17.12 -21.27
N GLN A 317 -0.07 17.64 -22.04
CA GLN A 317 -1.42 17.94 -21.57
C GLN A 317 -2.41 16.84 -22.00
N GLY A 318 -3.52 16.72 -21.27
CA GLY A 318 -4.59 15.79 -21.60
C GLY A 318 -5.72 15.83 -20.57
N SER A 319 -6.71 14.97 -20.77
CA SER A 319 -7.87 14.89 -19.89
C SER A 319 -7.53 14.29 -18.50
N ILE A 320 -8.37 14.56 -17.50
CA ILE A 320 -8.22 14.02 -16.15
C ILE A 320 -9.06 12.74 -16.05
N GLY A 321 -8.41 11.59 -15.89
CA GLY A 321 -9.12 10.29 -15.83
C GLY A 321 -10.17 10.18 -14.71
N ASN A 322 -9.98 10.91 -13.61
CA ASN A 322 -10.93 10.93 -12.49
C ASN A 322 -12.26 11.63 -12.80
N ASP A 323 -12.34 12.40 -13.88
CA ASP A 323 -13.60 13.01 -14.33
C ASP A 323 -14.66 11.94 -14.68
N LEU A 324 -14.22 10.70 -14.91
CA LEU A 324 -15.10 9.56 -15.17
C LEU A 324 -15.45 8.73 -13.92
N THR A 325 -14.67 8.84 -12.85
CA THR A 325 -14.71 7.86 -11.75
C THR A 325 -15.87 8.12 -10.78
N PRO A 326 -16.53 7.07 -10.26
CA PRO A 326 -17.64 7.23 -9.33
C PRO A 326 -17.18 7.74 -7.97
N TYR A 327 -18.01 8.60 -7.36
CA TYR A 327 -17.85 9.01 -5.97
C TYR A 327 -18.49 7.96 -5.06
N ILE A 328 -17.84 6.81 -4.97
CA ILE A 328 -18.20 5.66 -4.14
C ILE A 328 -16.99 5.25 -3.35
N GLY A 329 -17.14 4.96 -2.06
CA GLY A 329 -16.05 4.65 -1.16
C GLY A 329 -16.21 3.30 -0.49
N ASP A 330 -15.09 2.66 -0.23
CA ASP A 330 -15.02 1.48 0.64
C ASP A 330 -15.71 1.72 1.99
N ALA A 331 -16.42 0.71 2.48
CA ALA A 331 -17.23 0.80 3.69
C ALA A 331 -16.39 1.16 4.92
N ASN A 332 -15.15 0.65 5.01
CA ASN A 332 -14.26 0.89 6.13
C ASN A 332 -13.57 2.25 6.00
N THR A 333 -12.84 2.45 4.91
CA THR A 333 -11.84 3.52 4.72
C THR A 333 -12.34 4.74 3.94
N SER A 334 -13.45 4.63 3.22
CA SER A 334 -13.88 5.58 2.17
C SER A 334 -12.99 5.63 0.92
N ILE A 335 -12.00 4.75 0.76
CA ILE A 335 -11.13 4.77 -0.44
C ILE A 335 -12.00 4.56 -1.67
N PRO A 336 -11.89 5.39 -2.73
CA PRO A 336 -12.87 5.33 -3.80
C PRO A 336 -12.73 4.19 -4.81
N GLU A 337 -13.86 3.84 -5.44
CA GLU A 337 -14.00 2.75 -6.43
C GLU A 337 -13.47 3.14 -7.83
N TYR A 338 -12.13 3.25 -7.95
CA TYR A 338 -11.48 3.68 -9.20
C TYR A 338 -11.21 2.56 -10.22
N LYS A 339 -11.48 1.30 -9.85
CA LYS A 339 -10.98 0.11 -10.58
C LYS A 339 -12.04 -0.68 -11.32
N GLY A 340 -13.32 -0.46 -11.00
CA GLY A 340 -14.43 -1.06 -11.72
C GLY A 340 -15.62 -0.13 -11.66
N PHE A 341 -15.94 0.50 -12.79
CA PHE A 341 -17.08 1.39 -12.95
C PHE A 341 -17.56 1.33 -14.40
N LEU A 342 -18.68 1.98 -14.72
CA LEU A 342 -19.26 1.89 -16.06
C LEU A 342 -18.94 3.12 -16.92
N CYS A 343 -18.68 2.87 -18.20
CA CYS A 343 -18.45 3.89 -19.20
C CYS A 343 -19.06 3.53 -20.56
N ASN A 344 -19.02 4.51 -21.46
CA ASN A 344 -19.20 4.35 -22.89
C ASN A 344 -17.96 4.87 -23.62
N ILE A 345 -17.77 4.46 -24.86
CA ILE A 345 -16.72 4.97 -25.75
C ILE A 345 -17.26 5.10 -27.16
N LYS A 346 -16.93 6.21 -27.82
CA LYS A 346 -17.26 6.47 -29.22
C LYS A 346 -16.08 7.15 -29.90
N LYS A 347 -16.03 7.04 -31.23
CA LYS A 347 -15.14 7.88 -32.05
C LYS A 347 -15.55 9.35 -31.88
N ALA A 348 -14.57 10.24 -31.73
CA ALA A 348 -14.79 11.68 -31.58
C ALA A 348 -15.32 12.31 -32.87
#